data_AF-A0A967EQH0-F1
#
_entry.id   AF-A0A967EQH0-F1
#
_cell.length_a   1.000
_cell.length_b   1.000
_cell.length_c   1.000
_cell.angle_alpha   90.00
_cell.angle_beta   90.00
_cell.angle_gamma   90.00
#
_symmetry.space_group_name_H-M   'P 1'
#
loop_
_entity.id
_entity.type
_entity.pdbx_description
1 polymer ?
#
loop_
_entity_poly.entity_id
_entity_poly.type
_entity_poly.pdbx_seq_one_letter_code
_entity_poly.pdbx_strand_id
1 'polypeptide(L)'
;MNRFIFLILFLIAPLCARGSESALRLPDGVMPTLGCWFWQVPEFQPGGYKAFIDLVQRHSPYNFLTASLRIPEKELTDADVHAQI
;
A
#
# COMPACT_ATOMS: atom_id res chain seq x y z
N MET A 1 -6.76 35.71 34.35
CA MET A 1 -5.43 35.33 33.85
C MET A 1 -5.23 33.87 34.26
N ASN A 2 -5.28 32.83 33.43
CA ASN A 2 -4.69 32.63 32.10
C ASN A 2 -5.55 31.69 31.25
N ARG A 3 -6.48 32.24 30.47
CA ARG A 3 -7.23 31.49 29.43
C ARG A 3 -6.45 31.34 28.11
N PHE A 4 -5.19 31.80 28.07
CA PHE A 4 -4.40 31.95 26.85
C PHE A 4 -3.36 30.84 26.60
N ILE A 5 -3.18 29.88 27.53
CA ILE A 5 -2.08 28.89 27.42
C ILE A 5 -2.48 27.64 26.63
N PHE A 6 -3.77 27.31 26.53
CA PHE A 6 -4.23 26.11 25.80
C PHE A 6 -4.34 26.28 24.28
N LEU A 7 -4.19 27.51 23.76
CA LEU A 7 -4.43 27.81 22.34
C LEU A 7 -3.19 27.70 21.43
N ILE A 8 -2.01 27.42 21.98
CA ILE A 8 -0.73 27.48 21.22
C ILE A 8 -0.17 26.09 20.88
N LEU A 9 -0.69 25.00 21.45
CA LEU A 9 -0.22 23.63 21.17
C LEU A 9 -0.94 22.93 19.99
N PHE A 10 -1.98 23.55 19.41
CA PHE A 10 -2.74 22.98 18.29
C PHE A 10 -2.45 23.63 16.93
N LEU A 11 -1.45 24.53 16.84
CA LEU A 11 -1.22 25.35 15.65
C LEU A 11 0.12 25.10 14.93
N ILE A 12 0.86 24.05 15.29
CA ILE A 12 2.13 23.67 14.62
C ILE A 12 2.08 22.23 14.08
N ALA A 13 0.97 21.85 13.45
CA ALA A 13 0.96 20.65 12.60
C ALA A 13 -0.09 20.67 11.47
N PRO A 14 -0.15 21.68 10.59
CA PRO A 14 -0.52 21.40 9.21
C PRO A 14 0.75 21.15 8.41
N LEU A 15 0.67 20.22 7.46
CA LEU A 15 1.74 19.80 6.56
C LEU A 15 2.79 18.88 7.19
N CYS A 16 2.36 17.72 7.69
CA CYS A 16 3.02 16.53 7.16
C CYS A 16 2.77 16.58 5.64
N ALA A 17 3.78 17.06 4.93
CA ALA A 17 3.80 17.13 3.49
C ALA A 17 3.30 15.79 2.97
N ARG A 18 2.12 15.81 2.32
CA ARG A 18 1.80 14.79 1.34
C ARG A 18 2.74 15.08 0.19
N GLY A 19 4.01 14.67 0.36
CA GLY A 19 4.93 14.54 -0.73
C GLY A 19 4.16 13.73 -1.75
N SER A 20 3.90 14.33 -2.91
CA SER A 20 3.62 13.52 -4.08
C SER A 20 4.84 12.64 -4.22
N GLU A 21 4.80 11.43 -3.65
CA GLU A 21 5.72 10.37 -4.03
C GLU A 21 5.62 10.33 -5.54
N SER A 22 6.67 10.81 -6.21
CA SER A 22 6.85 10.53 -7.61
C SER A 22 6.82 9.01 -7.66
N ALA A 23 5.71 8.44 -8.16
CA ALA A 23 5.57 7.02 -8.31
C ALA A 23 6.86 6.56 -8.99
N LEU A 24 7.64 5.69 -8.33
CA LEU A 24 8.91 5.21 -8.85
C LEU A 24 8.65 4.60 -10.23
N ARG A 25 8.93 5.36 -11.28
CA ARG A 25 8.73 4.96 -12.66
C ARG A 25 10.08 4.52 -13.20
N LEU A 26 10.09 3.35 -13.84
CA LEU A 26 11.27 2.89 -14.55
C LEU A 26 11.55 3.81 -15.75
N PRO A 27 12.82 3.91 -16.20
CA PRO A 27 13.15 4.65 -17.42
C PRO A 27 12.38 4.14 -18.63
N ASP A 28 12.22 5.02 -19.63
CA ASP A 28 11.58 4.65 -20.89
C ASP A 28 12.27 3.45 -21.54
N GLY A 29 11.47 2.49 -22.02
CA GLY A 29 11.97 1.26 -22.65
C GLY A 29 12.44 0.17 -21.68
N VAL A 30 12.39 0.39 -20.36
CA VAL A 30 12.74 -0.63 -19.35
C VAL A 30 11.48 -1.29 -18.81
N MET A 31 11.36 -2.61 -19.01
CA MET A 31 10.27 -3.39 -18.45
C MET A 31 10.52 -3.70 -16.97
N PRO A 32 9.47 -3.72 -16.12
CA PRO A 32 9.59 -4.19 -14.75
C PRO A 32 9.91 -5.69 -14.69
N THR A 33 10.58 -6.10 -13.62
CA THR A 33 10.66 -7.51 -13.25
C THR A 33 9.37 -7.86 -12.50
N LEU A 34 8.50 -8.59 -13.19
CA LEU A 34 7.13 -8.86 -12.75
C LEU A 34 7.06 -10.10 -11.86
N GLY A 35 6.40 -9.97 -10.72
CA GLY A 35 5.93 -11.10 -9.93
C GLY A 35 4.41 -11.24 -10.03
N CYS A 36 3.92 -12.46 -10.26
CA CYS A 36 2.49 -12.75 -10.21
C CYS A 36 2.12 -13.38 -8.87
N TRP A 37 1.12 -12.82 -8.21
CA TRP A 37 0.64 -13.26 -6.91
C TRP A 37 -0.84 -13.62 -6.96
N PHE A 38 -1.15 -14.85 -6.55
CA PHE A 38 -2.50 -15.39 -6.51
C PHE A 38 -3.05 -15.36 -5.08
N TRP A 39 -3.90 -14.38 -4.78
CA TRP A 39 -4.46 -14.19 -3.45
C TRP A 39 -5.31 -15.37 -3.00
N GLN A 40 -5.18 -15.72 -1.73
CA GLN A 40 -5.95 -16.73 -1.04
C GLN A 40 -6.76 -16.06 0.09
N VAL A 41 -7.52 -16.86 0.85
CA VAL A 41 -8.35 -16.36 1.95
C VAL A 41 -7.55 -15.58 3.03
N PRO A 42 -6.34 -15.97 3.44
CA PRO A 42 -5.59 -15.26 4.48
C PRO A 42 -5.26 -13.80 4.13
N GLU A 43 -5.09 -13.48 2.84
CA GLU A 43 -4.82 -12.13 2.37
C GLU A 43 -5.95 -11.15 2.70
N PHE A 44 -7.19 -11.62 2.91
CA PHE A 44 -8.36 -10.79 3.21
C PHE A 44 -8.47 -10.39 4.68
N GLN A 45 -7.52 -10.83 5.52
CA GLN A 45 -7.43 -10.38 6.90
C GLN A 45 -6.60 -9.09 6.98
N PRO A 46 -6.86 -8.21 7.97
CA PRO A 46 -6.01 -7.04 8.20
C PRO A 46 -4.52 -7.43 8.30
N GLY A 47 -3.70 -6.92 7.39
CA GLY A 47 -2.27 -7.23 7.32
C GLY A 47 -1.90 -8.58 6.70
N GLY A 48 -2.86 -9.34 6.14
CA GLY A 48 -2.65 -10.66 5.53
C GLY A 48 -1.61 -10.66 4.40
N TYR A 49 -1.46 -9.54 3.71
CA TYR A 49 -0.48 -9.32 2.65
C TYR A 49 0.98 -9.33 3.13
N LYS A 50 1.21 -8.89 4.36
CA LYS A 50 2.54 -8.49 4.83
C LYS A 50 3.54 -9.64 4.76
N ALA A 51 3.13 -10.84 5.13
CA ALA A 51 4.01 -12.01 5.11
C ALA A 51 4.54 -12.31 3.70
N PHE A 52 3.67 -12.24 2.69
CA PHE A 52 4.06 -12.46 1.30
C PHE A 52 4.95 -11.33 0.78
N ILE A 53 4.55 -10.07 0.99
CA ILE A 53 5.34 -8.91 0.56
C ILE A 53 6.73 -8.93 1.19
N ASP A 54 6.84 -9.18 2.50
CA ASP A 54 8.11 -9.28 3.21
C ASP A 54 9.00 -10.40 2.66
N LEU A 55 8.42 -11.56 2.33
CA LEU A 55 9.14 -12.69 1.75
C LEU A 55 9.68 -12.32 0.36
N VAL A 56 8.81 -11.80 -0.50
CA VAL A 56 9.14 -11.44 -1.88
C VAL A 56 10.17 -10.31 -1.93
N GLN A 57 10.03 -9.30 -1.08
CA GLN A 57 10.99 -8.20 -0.97
C GLN A 57 12.39 -8.70 -0.60
N ARG A 58 12.49 -9.71 0.28
CA ARG A 58 13.78 -10.25 0.72
C ARG A 58 14.43 -11.20 -0.30
N HIS A 59 13.62 -11.92 -1.08
CA HIS A 59 14.09 -13.10 -1.81
C HIS A 59 13.87 -13.01 -3.33
N SER A 60 13.28 -11.94 -3.84
CA SER A 60 13.04 -11.77 -5.27
C SER A 60 13.55 -10.41 -5.77
N PRO A 61 13.88 -10.31 -7.07
CA PRO A 61 14.19 -9.04 -7.72
C PRO A 61 12.94 -8.31 -8.23
N TYR A 62 11.73 -8.72 -7.84
CA TYR A 62 10.50 -8.12 -8.37
C TYR A 62 10.41 -6.66 -7.96
N ASN A 63 10.16 -5.79 -8.94
CA ASN A 63 9.91 -4.36 -8.72
C ASN A 63 8.47 -3.97 -9.08
N PHE A 64 7.66 -4.94 -9.50
CA PHE A 64 6.23 -4.78 -9.75
C PHE A 64 5.51 -6.10 -9.48
N LEU A 65 4.45 -6.04 -8.67
CA LEU A 65 3.62 -7.19 -8.35
C LEU A 65 2.25 -7.04 -9.01
N THR A 66 1.85 -8.04 -9.78
CA THR A 66 0.47 -8.18 -10.25
C THR A 66 -0.28 -9.12 -9.32
N ALA A 67 -1.39 -8.65 -8.76
CA ALA A 67 -2.30 -9.49 -8.00
C ALA A 67 -3.36 -10.11 -8.92
N SER A 68 -3.68 -11.38 -8.68
CA SER A 68 -4.80 -12.09 -9.27
C SER A 68 -5.55 -12.82 -8.18
N LEU A 69 -6.86 -12.90 -8.31
CA LEU A 69 -7.76 -13.41 -7.29
C LEU A 69 -8.50 -14.64 -7.84
N ARG A 70 -8.61 -15.70 -7.05
CA ARG A 70 -9.47 -16.86 -7.34
C ARG A 70 -10.20 -17.32 -6.07
N ILE A 71 -11.04 -16.43 -5.54
CA ILE A 71 -11.84 -16.71 -4.34
C ILE A 71 -13.31 -16.62 -4.73
N PRO A 72 -14.15 -17.58 -4.29
CA PRO A 72 -15.58 -17.51 -4.53
C PRO A 72 -16.17 -16.18 -4.03
N GLU A 73 -17.03 -15.57 -4.86
CA GLU A 73 -17.80 -14.36 -4.49
C GLU A 73 -16.95 -13.12 -4.18
N LYS A 74 -15.69 -13.09 -4.62
CA LYS A 74 -14.81 -11.92 -4.48
C LYS A 74 -14.18 -11.55 -5.82
N GLU A 75 -14.28 -10.28 -6.17
CA GLU A 75 -13.67 -9.68 -7.35
C GLU A 75 -12.73 -8.54 -6.97
N LEU A 76 -11.70 -8.27 -7.78
CA LEU A 76 -10.79 -7.13 -7.56
C LEU A 76 -11.51 -5.78 -7.63
N THR A 77 -12.66 -5.72 -8.29
CA THR A 77 -13.50 -4.52 -8.40
C THR A 77 -14.37 -4.27 -7.17
N ASP A 78 -14.49 -5.25 -6.26
CA ASP A 78 -15.27 -5.06 -5.04
C ASP A 78 -14.60 -4.02 -4.16
N ALA A 79 -15.39 -3.10 -3.60
CA ALA A 79 -14.85 -1.95 -2.87
C ALA A 79 -14.02 -2.37 -1.65
N ASP A 80 -14.44 -3.43 -0.94
CA ASP A 80 -13.73 -3.99 0.20
C ASP A 80 -12.47 -4.76 -0.20
N VAL A 81 -12.35 -5.23 -1.44
CA VAL A 81 -11.15 -5.89 -1.97
C VAL A 81 -10.14 -4.85 -2.46
N HIS A 82 -10.60 -3.87 -3.23
CA HIS A 82 -9.76 -2.79 -3.73
C HIS A 82 -9.19 -1.92 -2.61
N ALA A 83 -9.95 -1.68 -1.53
CA ALA A 83 -9.50 -0.85 -0.40
C ALA A 83 -8.35 -1.46 0.42
N GLN A 84 -7.95 -2.70 0.12
CA GLN A 84 -6.87 -3.38 0.83
C GLN A 84 -5.47 -3.15 0.20
N ILE A 85 -5.39 -2.50 -0.96
CA ILE A 85 -4.13 -2.20 -1.70
C ILE A 85 -3.78 -0.72 -1.56
#